data_AF-A0A749LIZ5-F1
#
_entry.id   AF-A0A749LIZ5-F1
#
_cell.length_a   1.000
_cell.length_b   1.000
_cell.length_c   1.000
_cell.angle_alpha   90.00
_cell.angle_beta   90.00
_cell.angle_gamma   90.00
#
_symmetry.space_group_name_H-M   'P 1'
#
loop_
_entity.id
_entity.type
_entity.pdbx_description
1 polymer ?
#
loop_
_entity_poly.entity_id
_entity_poly.type
_entity_poly.pdbx_seq_one_letter_code
_entity_poly.pdbx_strand_id
1 'polypeptide(L)'
;MEGQLIFCSDSILRFRSDYDETTALPLLSIQKTISDTDPFFLLRFFRHTVMVEEGTTLADIFFAIEPWKELLTAYLDRDVGAYIDEVRKPSKPTTWDLEWIGIDRRSSVYRAYQHQDMGDGEDFSAWLNRKRIPTDEFDIESSCDASGFIKGDKERWSLSENVHEIKNLPVILYNKQTLMTLQKDELLKESVSGVNSTGRSRFVYGDTSFSFHEMMEAIFISGLFFQTPCAAASCFDELKNSLDGLGNEVSKEAESNLADSGDGKPLKIEVADGAFDSLITHMESETENWQFIKKQCQKEGSLPVRIGGITPAKPPELRLCGVICRDSSGV
;
A
#
# COMPACT_ATOMS: atom_id res chain seq x y z
N MET A 1 -11.56 -6.24 -18.86
CA MET A 1 -10.85 -4.94 -18.83
C MET A 1 -9.59 -5.09 -18.01
N GLU A 2 -8.53 -5.55 -18.67
CA GLU A 2 -7.18 -5.53 -18.13
C GLU A 2 -6.61 -4.11 -18.25
N GLY A 3 -5.86 -3.68 -17.24
CA GLY A 3 -5.41 -2.31 -17.10
C GLY A 3 -5.05 -1.92 -15.68
N GLN A 4 -4.86 -0.61 -15.52
CA GLN A 4 -4.44 0.03 -14.29
C GLN A 4 -5.35 1.22 -13.97
N LEU A 5 -5.64 1.39 -12.68
CA LEU A 5 -6.24 2.60 -12.15
C LEU A 5 -5.18 3.66 -11.86
N ILE A 6 -5.50 4.92 -12.12
CA ILE A 6 -4.57 6.04 -11.98
C ILE A 6 -5.27 7.17 -11.22
N PHE A 7 -4.78 7.46 -10.02
CA PHE A 7 -5.14 8.69 -9.31
C PHE A 7 -4.35 9.84 -9.90
N CYS A 8 -5.05 10.87 -10.38
CA CYS A 8 -4.44 12.02 -11.02
C CYS A 8 -4.52 13.26 -10.10
N SER A 9 -3.59 14.19 -10.27
CA SER A 9 -3.51 15.44 -9.48
C SER A 9 -4.66 16.42 -9.74
N ASP A 10 -5.50 16.15 -10.73
CA ASP A 10 -6.75 16.89 -10.98
C ASP A 10 -7.96 16.27 -10.28
N SER A 11 -7.74 15.47 -9.23
CA SER A 11 -8.78 14.82 -8.43
C SER A 11 -9.68 13.84 -9.22
N ILE A 12 -9.19 13.26 -10.34
CA ILE A 12 -9.95 12.30 -11.16
C ILE A 12 -9.29 10.93 -11.13
N LEU A 13 -10.07 9.91 -10.78
CA LEU A 13 -9.69 8.51 -10.95
C LEU A 13 -9.87 8.09 -12.41
N ARG A 14 -8.78 7.70 -13.05
CA ARG A 14 -8.77 7.24 -14.45
C ARG A 14 -8.44 5.75 -14.53
N PHE A 15 -8.86 5.13 -15.62
CA PHE A 15 -8.47 3.79 -16.01
C PHE A 15 -7.70 3.87 -17.33
N ARG A 16 -6.56 3.20 -17.38
CA ARG A 16 -5.77 2.98 -18.59
C ARG A 16 -5.74 1.48 -18.86
N SER A 17 -6.13 1.10 -20.07
CA SER A 17 -6.07 -0.30 -20.49
C SER A 17 -4.64 -0.69 -20.86
N ASP A 18 -4.26 -1.94 -20.58
CA ASP A 18 -2.97 -2.49 -20.99
C ASP A 18 -2.82 -2.58 -22.53
N TYR A 19 -3.94 -2.44 -23.25
CA TYR A 19 -4.01 -2.42 -24.72
C TYR A 19 -3.89 -1.01 -25.32
N ASP A 20 -3.83 0.05 -24.51
CA ASP A 20 -3.70 1.45 -24.95
C ASP A 20 -2.91 2.29 -23.94
N GLU A 21 -1.59 2.31 -24.11
CA GLU A 21 -0.67 3.09 -23.28
C GLU A 21 -0.86 4.63 -23.43
N THR A 22 -1.60 5.07 -24.44
CA THR A 22 -1.67 6.49 -24.80
C THR A 22 -2.80 7.24 -24.12
N THR A 23 -3.83 6.55 -23.65
CA THR A 23 -5.07 7.18 -23.21
C THR A 23 -5.56 6.64 -21.88
N ALA A 24 -5.82 7.55 -20.94
CA ALA A 24 -6.48 7.25 -19.68
C ALA A 24 -7.87 7.91 -19.66
N LEU A 25 -8.91 7.11 -19.43
CA LEU A 25 -10.30 7.56 -19.40
C LEU A 25 -10.78 7.73 -17.96
N PRO A 26 -11.55 8.78 -17.62
CA PRO A 26 -12.17 8.91 -16.30
C PRO A 26 -13.04 7.69 -15.99
N LEU A 27 -12.80 7.05 -14.84
CA LEU A 27 -13.51 5.82 -14.46
C LEU A 27 -15.02 6.06 -14.32
N LEU A 28 -15.41 7.24 -13.85
CA LEU A 28 -16.81 7.65 -13.78
C LEU A 28 -17.46 7.76 -15.17
N SER A 29 -16.71 8.20 -16.20
CA SER A 29 -17.20 8.21 -17.57
C SER A 29 -17.39 6.80 -18.11
N ILE A 30 -16.48 5.88 -17.78
CA ILE A 30 -16.62 4.45 -18.13
C ILE A 30 -17.89 3.88 -17.49
N GLN A 31 -18.11 4.12 -16.19
CA GLN A 31 -19.33 3.67 -15.49
C GLN A 31 -20.58 4.15 -16.21
N LYS A 32 -20.68 5.44 -16.51
CA LYS A 32 -21.83 6.02 -17.22
C LYS A 32 -22.09 5.34 -18.57
N THR A 33 -21.02 4.97 -19.28
CA THR A 33 -21.14 4.31 -20.58
C THR A 33 -21.60 2.85 -20.47
N ILE A 34 -21.10 2.07 -19.50
CA ILE A 34 -21.29 0.61 -19.50
C ILE A 34 -22.20 0.09 -18.40
N SER A 35 -22.44 0.85 -17.33
CA SER A 35 -23.16 0.41 -16.13
C SER A 35 -23.58 1.61 -15.26
N ASP A 36 -24.26 2.61 -15.84
CA ASP A 36 -24.56 3.90 -15.18
C ASP A 36 -25.24 3.75 -13.81
N THR A 37 -26.16 2.77 -13.71
CA THR A 37 -26.95 2.53 -12.49
C THR A 37 -26.38 1.46 -11.58
N ASP A 38 -25.20 0.90 -11.85
CA ASP A 38 -24.61 -0.18 -11.02
C ASP A 38 -23.88 0.40 -9.79
N PRO A 39 -24.43 0.29 -8.57
CA PRO A 39 -23.78 0.81 -7.37
C PRO A 39 -22.52 0.02 -7.00
N PHE A 40 -22.34 -1.18 -7.55
CA PHE A 40 -21.19 -2.06 -7.29
C PHE A 40 -20.14 -1.99 -8.40
N PHE A 41 -20.27 -1.07 -9.35
CA PHE A 41 -19.39 -0.93 -10.50
C PHE A 41 -17.89 -0.95 -10.13
N LEU A 42 -17.53 -0.22 -9.06
CA LEU A 42 -16.14 -0.09 -8.63
C LEU A 42 -15.53 -1.42 -8.13
N LEU A 43 -16.34 -2.37 -7.63
CA LEU A 43 -15.84 -3.68 -7.16
C LEU A 43 -15.11 -4.45 -8.27
N ARG A 44 -15.46 -4.20 -9.54
CA ARG A 44 -14.80 -4.79 -10.72
C ARG A 44 -13.32 -4.39 -10.83
N PHE A 45 -12.93 -3.30 -10.16
CA PHE A 45 -11.59 -2.73 -10.23
C PHE A 45 -10.76 -2.89 -8.94
N PHE A 46 -11.30 -3.57 -7.91
CA PHE A 46 -10.63 -3.69 -6.61
C PHE A 46 -9.27 -4.38 -6.66
N ARG A 47 -9.09 -5.31 -7.61
CA ARG A 47 -7.85 -6.05 -7.82
C ARG A 47 -6.94 -5.43 -8.87
N HIS A 48 -7.37 -4.36 -9.53
CA HIS A 48 -6.53 -3.68 -10.51
C HIS A 48 -5.41 -2.96 -9.81
N THR A 49 -4.23 -3.02 -10.43
CA THR A 49 -3.07 -2.28 -9.98
C THR A 49 -3.36 -0.78 -10.02
N VAL A 50 -2.87 -0.04 -9.04
CA VAL A 50 -3.01 1.41 -8.95
C VAL A 50 -1.66 2.10 -9.19
N MET A 51 -1.71 3.26 -9.84
CA MET A 51 -0.65 4.26 -9.88
C MET A 51 -1.18 5.57 -9.30
N VAL A 52 -0.30 6.29 -8.62
CA VAL A 52 -0.55 7.68 -8.19
C VAL A 52 0.32 8.59 -9.03
N GLU A 53 -0.28 9.61 -9.62
CA GLU A 53 0.44 10.63 -10.38
C GLU A 53 1.27 11.52 -9.45
N GLU A 54 2.41 12.00 -9.95
CA GLU A 54 3.21 13.01 -9.27
C GLU A 54 2.37 14.24 -8.88
N GLY A 55 2.47 14.64 -7.61
CA GLY A 55 1.75 15.78 -7.05
C GLY A 55 0.31 15.50 -6.62
N THR A 56 -0.22 14.29 -6.82
CA THR A 56 -1.54 13.92 -6.28
C THR A 56 -1.51 13.89 -4.75
N THR A 57 -2.40 14.67 -4.14
CA THR A 57 -2.53 14.79 -2.68
C THR A 57 -3.55 13.81 -2.11
N LEU A 58 -3.59 13.67 -0.78
CA LEU A 58 -4.62 12.88 -0.10
C LEU A 58 -6.04 13.42 -0.40
N ALA A 59 -6.22 14.74 -0.45
CA ALA A 59 -7.48 15.36 -0.82
C ALA A 59 -7.90 15.01 -2.26
N ASP A 60 -6.95 15.00 -3.21
CA ASP A 60 -7.23 14.61 -4.59
C ASP A 60 -7.75 13.18 -4.70
N ILE A 61 -7.15 12.26 -3.94
CA ILE A 61 -7.61 10.86 -3.85
C ILE A 61 -9.03 10.81 -3.30
N PHE A 62 -9.34 11.59 -2.25
CA PHE A 62 -10.67 11.61 -1.62
C PHE A 62 -11.75 12.12 -2.56
N PHE A 63 -11.45 13.20 -3.30
CA PHE A 63 -12.36 13.73 -4.31
C PHE A 63 -12.52 12.78 -5.49
N ALA A 64 -11.44 12.09 -5.89
CA ALA A 64 -11.48 11.11 -6.97
C ALA A 64 -12.38 9.90 -6.66
N ILE A 65 -12.45 9.46 -5.41
CA ILE A 65 -13.29 8.33 -4.98
C ILE A 65 -14.70 8.72 -4.55
N GLU A 66 -14.99 10.02 -4.41
CA GLU A 66 -16.28 10.51 -3.93
C GLU A 66 -17.51 9.89 -4.61
N PRO A 67 -17.53 9.65 -5.95
CA PRO A 67 -18.67 9.03 -6.60
C PRO A 67 -19.05 7.65 -6.04
N TRP A 68 -18.12 6.96 -5.37
CA TRP A 68 -18.28 5.62 -4.80
C TRP A 68 -18.20 5.58 -3.27
N LYS A 69 -18.32 6.74 -2.60
CA LYS A 69 -18.15 6.84 -1.14
C LYS A 69 -19.04 5.89 -0.35
N GLU A 70 -20.29 5.67 -0.77
CA GLU A 70 -21.22 4.78 -0.04
C GLU A 70 -20.76 3.32 -0.07
N LEU A 71 -20.28 2.87 -1.24
CA LEU A 71 -19.71 1.53 -1.40
C LEU A 71 -18.44 1.37 -0.56
N LEU A 72 -17.56 2.37 -0.61
CA LEU A 72 -16.29 2.34 0.13
C LEU A 72 -16.52 2.41 1.64
N THR A 73 -17.50 3.20 2.10
CA THR A 73 -17.91 3.23 3.50
C THR A 73 -18.36 1.86 3.98
N ALA A 74 -19.19 1.17 3.19
CA ALA A 74 -19.65 -0.18 3.51
C ALA A 74 -18.52 -1.22 3.49
N TYR A 75 -17.57 -1.11 2.55
CA TYR A 75 -16.44 -2.04 2.43
C TYR A 75 -15.41 -1.86 3.54
N LEU A 76 -15.03 -0.62 3.84
CA LEU A 76 -13.94 -0.29 4.76
C LEU A 76 -14.39 -0.24 6.22
N ASP A 77 -15.70 -0.23 6.48
CA ASP A 77 -16.28 0.05 7.80
C ASP A 77 -15.76 1.38 8.38
N ARG A 78 -15.64 2.40 7.52
CA ARG A 78 -15.16 3.75 7.83
C ARG A 78 -16.04 4.77 7.14
N ASP A 79 -16.32 5.91 7.77
CA ASP A 79 -17.16 6.94 7.16
C ASP A 79 -16.35 7.76 6.14
N VAL A 80 -16.20 7.21 4.94
CA VAL A 80 -15.46 7.84 3.84
C VAL A 80 -16.10 9.19 3.47
N GLY A 81 -17.43 9.29 3.57
CA GLY A 81 -18.15 10.54 3.33
C GLY A 81 -17.74 11.65 4.30
N ALA A 82 -17.67 11.35 5.59
CA ALA A 82 -17.23 12.31 6.60
C ALA A 82 -15.78 12.76 6.37
N TYR A 83 -14.88 11.86 5.97
CA TYR A 83 -13.50 12.22 5.61
C TYR A 83 -13.44 13.15 4.39
N ILE A 84 -14.23 12.87 3.34
CA ILE A 84 -14.34 13.74 2.14
C ILE A 84 -14.85 15.13 2.53
N ASP A 85 -15.90 15.20 3.36
CA ASP A 85 -16.46 16.48 3.79
C ASP A 85 -15.49 17.26 4.69
N GLU A 86 -14.67 16.56 5.49
CA GLU A 86 -13.66 17.18 6.32
C GLU A 86 -12.53 17.79 5.49
N VAL A 87 -12.01 17.09 4.47
CA VAL A 87 -10.90 17.61 3.65
C VAL A 87 -11.29 18.85 2.84
N ARG A 88 -12.57 19.03 2.48
CA ARG A 88 -13.08 20.23 1.79
C ARG A 88 -12.95 21.52 2.59
N LYS A 89 -12.93 21.44 3.92
CA LYS A 89 -12.85 22.64 4.76
C LYS A 89 -11.50 23.34 4.52
N PRO A 90 -11.36 24.65 4.78
CA PRO A 90 -10.06 25.32 4.65
C PRO A 90 -9.01 24.68 5.55
N SER A 91 -7.76 24.59 5.06
CA SER A 91 -6.64 24.12 5.89
C SER A 91 -6.37 25.07 7.04
N LYS A 92 -5.96 24.51 8.18
CA LYS A 92 -5.36 25.27 9.28
C LYS A 92 -3.84 25.34 9.06
N PRO A 93 -3.12 26.29 9.69
CA PRO A 93 -1.66 26.26 9.70
C PRO A 93 -1.19 24.89 10.20
N THR A 94 -0.42 24.20 9.37
CA THR A 94 0.13 22.89 9.71
C THR A 94 1.15 23.07 10.84
N THR A 95 1.04 22.26 11.88
CA THR A 95 2.01 22.23 12.99
C THR A 95 3.06 21.13 12.81
N TRP A 96 2.84 20.26 11.83
CA TRP A 96 3.66 19.11 11.49
C TRP A 96 4.65 19.40 10.37
N ASP A 97 5.84 18.81 10.49
CA ASP A 97 6.90 18.90 9.46
C ASP A 97 6.80 17.76 8.42
N LEU A 98 5.66 17.07 8.35
CA LEU A 98 5.46 15.99 7.35
C LEU A 98 5.51 16.56 5.93
N GLU A 99 6.21 15.84 5.05
CA GLU A 99 6.44 16.25 3.66
C GLU A 99 5.68 15.37 2.66
N TRP A 100 5.45 14.09 2.97
CA TRP A 100 4.65 13.20 2.12
C TRP A 100 3.99 12.08 2.93
N ILE A 101 2.97 11.48 2.31
CA ILE A 101 2.36 10.23 2.75
C ILE A 101 2.89 9.11 1.87
N GLY A 102 3.41 8.07 2.48
CA GLY A 102 3.87 6.88 1.77
C GLY A 102 3.06 5.65 2.16
N ILE A 103 2.77 4.81 1.16
CA ILE A 103 2.10 3.51 1.35
C ILE A 103 3.09 2.41 1.00
N ASP A 104 3.48 1.60 1.98
CA ASP A 104 4.41 0.49 1.81
C ASP A 104 3.78 -0.86 2.17
N ARG A 105 4.27 -1.92 1.51
CA ARG A 105 3.92 -3.30 1.82
C ARG A 105 5.03 -3.95 2.61
N ARG A 106 4.65 -4.61 3.71
CA ARG A 106 5.55 -5.41 4.54
C ARG A 106 4.97 -6.80 4.69
N SER A 107 5.83 -7.79 4.52
CA SER A 107 5.45 -9.18 4.65
C SER A 107 6.33 -9.83 5.70
N SER A 108 5.73 -10.66 6.55
CA SER A 108 6.42 -11.44 7.56
C SER A 108 6.20 -12.92 7.30
N VAL A 109 7.26 -13.72 7.39
CA VAL A 109 7.21 -15.17 7.27
C VAL A 109 7.54 -15.80 8.60
N TYR A 110 6.63 -16.66 9.06
CA TYR A 110 6.75 -17.35 10.34
C TYR A 110 6.80 -18.84 10.10
N ARG A 111 7.78 -19.51 10.73
CA ARG A 111 7.81 -20.97 10.71
C ARG A 111 6.71 -21.53 11.62
N ALA A 112 5.98 -22.53 11.13
CA ALA A 112 5.08 -23.30 11.98
C ALA A 112 5.89 -24.23 12.89
N TYR A 113 5.41 -24.39 14.13
CA TYR A 113 6.06 -25.22 15.13
C TYR A 113 5.06 -26.20 15.72
N GLN A 114 5.46 -27.47 15.79
CA GLN A 114 4.67 -28.49 16.46
C GLN A 114 4.86 -28.35 17.98
N HIS A 115 3.73 -28.21 18.69
CA HIS A 115 3.69 -28.39 20.13
C HIS A 115 3.40 -29.85 20.43
N GLN A 116 4.33 -30.53 21.09
CA GLN A 116 4.09 -31.90 21.55
C GLN A 116 3.14 -31.90 22.74
N ASP A 117 2.27 -32.90 22.81
CA ASP A 117 1.39 -33.12 23.94
C ASP A 117 2.18 -33.29 25.25
N MET A 118 1.53 -32.98 26.37
CA MET A 118 2.13 -33.16 27.69
C MET A 118 2.25 -34.64 28.00
N GLY A 119 3.42 -35.06 28.44
CA GLY A 119 3.63 -36.45 28.86
C GLY A 119 2.94 -36.73 30.19
N ASP A 120 2.56 -37.99 30.42
CA ASP A 120 1.99 -38.41 31.69
C ASP A 120 2.98 -38.18 32.84
N GLY A 121 2.57 -37.39 33.84
CA GLY A 121 3.40 -37.05 35.00
C GLY A 121 4.46 -35.96 34.76
N GLU A 122 4.43 -35.29 33.62
CA GLU A 122 5.31 -34.16 33.33
C GLU A 122 4.91 -32.91 34.13
N ASP A 123 5.92 -32.14 34.58
CA ASP A 123 5.70 -30.82 35.15
C ASP A 123 5.21 -29.81 34.10
N PHE A 124 4.14 -29.08 34.43
CA PHE A 124 3.51 -28.13 33.52
C PHE A 124 4.45 -26.99 33.09
N SER A 125 5.34 -26.52 33.98
CA SER A 125 6.31 -25.47 33.65
C SER A 125 7.38 -26.00 32.69
N ALA A 126 7.85 -27.23 32.91
CA ALA A 126 8.75 -27.92 31.97
C ALA A 126 8.09 -28.13 30.60
N TRP A 127 6.81 -28.51 30.58
CA TRP A 127 6.03 -28.67 29.36
C TRP A 127 5.89 -27.36 28.57
N LEU A 128 5.55 -26.24 29.25
CA LEU A 128 5.42 -24.92 28.61
C LEU A 128 6.75 -24.38 28.04
N ASN A 129 7.86 -24.63 28.73
CA ASN A 129 9.16 -24.07 28.38
C ASN A 129 9.98 -24.97 27.44
N ARG A 130 9.43 -26.10 26.99
CA ARG A 130 10.14 -27.00 26.07
C ARG A 130 10.45 -26.33 24.74
N LYS A 131 11.56 -26.73 24.13
CA LYS A 131 11.91 -26.29 22.78
C LYS A 131 10.91 -26.86 21.79
N ARG A 132 10.23 -25.98 21.04
CA ARG A 132 9.29 -26.39 20.00
C ARG A 132 10.03 -27.00 18.81
N ILE A 133 9.40 -27.97 18.16
CA ILE A 133 9.98 -28.63 16.98
C ILE A 133 9.49 -27.89 15.73
N PRO A 134 10.39 -27.35 14.89
CA PRO A 134 10.01 -26.71 13.65
C PRO A 134 9.37 -27.72 12.69
N THR A 135 8.30 -27.34 12.01
CA THR A 135 7.77 -28.11 10.88
C THR A 135 8.37 -27.60 9.56
N ASP A 136 8.00 -28.25 8.46
CA ASP A 136 8.33 -27.81 7.10
C ASP A 136 7.35 -26.75 6.57
N GLU A 137 6.30 -26.42 7.34
CA GLU A 137 5.27 -25.45 6.99
C GLU A 137 5.64 -24.04 7.49
N PHE A 138 5.18 -23.02 6.77
CA PHE A 138 5.35 -21.63 7.14
C PHE A 138 4.17 -20.80 6.63
N ASP A 139 3.88 -19.73 7.36
CA ASP A 139 2.83 -18.78 7.01
C ASP A 139 3.46 -17.45 6.58
N ILE A 140 2.84 -16.80 5.60
CA ILE A 140 3.19 -15.45 5.16
C ILE A 140 2.03 -14.52 5.48
N GLU A 141 2.29 -13.52 6.30
CA GLU A 141 1.37 -12.42 6.55
C GLU A 141 1.87 -11.19 5.82
N SER A 142 0.98 -10.42 5.19
CA SER A 142 1.33 -9.17 4.53
C SER A 142 0.41 -8.05 4.97
N SER A 143 0.98 -6.89 5.25
CA SER A 143 0.24 -5.66 5.57
C SER A 143 0.64 -4.55 4.60
N CYS A 144 -0.33 -3.69 4.29
CA CYS A 144 -0.10 -2.43 3.60
C CYS A 144 -0.43 -1.28 4.55
N ASP A 145 0.53 -0.38 4.75
CA ASP A 145 0.42 0.67 5.76
C ASP A 145 0.60 2.04 5.11
N ALA A 146 -0.27 3.00 5.44
CA ALA A 146 -0.07 4.40 5.09
C ALA A 146 0.57 5.15 6.28
N SER A 147 1.64 5.89 6.03
CA SER A 147 2.36 6.64 7.06
C SER A 147 2.86 7.99 6.53
N GLY A 148 3.06 8.92 7.46
CA GLY A 148 3.68 10.22 7.22
C GLY A 148 5.19 10.16 7.31
N PHE A 149 5.87 10.95 6.49
CA PHE A 149 7.33 10.99 6.43
C PHE A 149 7.87 12.43 6.39
N ILE A 150 8.99 12.64 7.07
CA ILE A 150 9.79 13.87 7.09
C ILE A 150 11.14 13.54 6.47
N LYS A 151 11.64 14.32 5.50
CA LYS A 151 12.89 14.04 4.80
C LYS A 151 14.08 13.97 5.77
N GLY A 152 14.92 12.96 5.61
CA GLY A 152 16.08 12.73 6.48
C GLY A 152 15.77 12.15 7.87
N ASP A 153 14.52 12.16 8.32
CA ASP A 153 14.08 11.41 9.51
C ASP A 153 14.04 9.90 9.19
N LYS A 154 14.28 9.02 10.17
CA LYS A 154 14.11 7.57 9.98
C LYS A 154 12.73 7.09 10.39
N GLU A 155 12.04 7.87 11.21
CA GLU A 155 10.75 7.51 11.78
C GLU A 155 9.62 7.53 10.76
N ARG A 156 8.53 6.86 11.15
CA ARG A 156 7.25 6.85 10.44
C ARG A 156 6.21 7.46 11.37
N TRP A 157 5.46 8.41 10.86
CA TRP A 157 4.51 9.17 11.65
C TRP A 157 3.09 8.72 11.35
N SER A 158 2.25 8.62 12.39
CA SER A 158 0.83 8.30 12.21
C SER A 158 0.12 9.42 11.46
N LEU A 159 -0.90 9.06 10.67
CA LEU A 159 -1.75 10.00 9.94
C LEU A 159 -3.05 10.33 10.68
N SER A 160 -3.30 9.64 11.80
CA SER A 160 -4.63 9.56 12.41
C SER A 160 -5.05 10.79 13.22
N GLU A 161 -4.15 11.74 13.49
CA GLU A 161 -4.42 12.87 14.40
C GLU A 161 -5.34 13.93 13.79
N ASN A 162 -4.91 14.56 12.70
CA ASN A 162 -5.65 15.67 12.11
C ASN A 162 -5.55 15.68 10.59
N VAL A 163 -6.65 15.30 9.93
CA VAL A 163 -6.71 15.26 8.46
C VAL A 163 -6.44 16.64 7.83
N HIS A 164 -6.72 17.76 8.52
CA HIS A 164 -6.46 19.11 7.98
C HIS A 164 -4.98 19.42 7.78
N GLU A 165 -4.12 18.75 8.53
CA GLU A 165 -2.67 18.96 8.49
C GLU A 165 -2.02 18.11 7.39
N ILE A 166 -2.63 16.99 7.03
CA ILE A 166 -2.07 16.01 6.09
C ILE A 166 -2.76 15.97 4.72
N LYS A 167 -3.96 16.54 4.57
CA LYS A 167 -4.77 16.40 3.34
C LYS A 167 -4.11 16.93 2.06
N ASN A 168 -3.20 17.89 2.20
CA ASN A 168 -2.48 18.49 1.07
C ASN A 168 -1.11 17.83 0.82
N LEU A 169 -0.76 16.80 1.59
CA LEU A 169 0.50 16.09 1.38
C LEU A 169 0.39 15.18 0.15
N PRO A 170 1.45 15.10 -0.69
CA PRO A 170 1.50 14.16 -1.79
C PRO A 170 1.46 12.72 -1.28
N VAL A 171 0.74 11.85 -1.97
CA VAL A 171 0.64 10.43 -1.66
C VAL A 171 1.49 9.63 -2.63
N ILE A 172 2.25 8.67 -2.10
CA ILE A 172 3.25 7.90 -2.86
C ILE A 172 3.10 6.42 -2.56
N LEU A 173 3.06 5.60 -3.61
CA LEU A 173 3.09 4.14 -3.49
C LEU A 173 4.53 3.64 -3.63
N TYR A 174 5.06 2.97 -2.60
CA TYR A 174 6.42 2.43 -2.68
C TYR A 174 6.46 1.18 -3.57
N ASN A 175 7.29 1.20 -4.60
CA ASN A 175 7.45 0.06 -5.52
C ASN A 175 8.34 -1.06 -4.98
N LYS A 176 8.82 -0.95 -3.74
CA LYS A 176 9.59 -1.98 -3.04
C LYS A 176 8.84 -2.45 -1.80
N GLN A 177 8.88 -3.76 -1.55
CA GLN A 177 8.39 -4.39 -0.33
C GLN A 177 9.52 -5.11 0.39
N THR A 178 9.32 -5.36 1.69
CA THR A 178 10.23 -6.16 2.48
C THR A 178 9.54 -7.43 2.97
N LEU A 179 10.18 -8.58 2.74
CA LEU A 179 9.80 -9.85 3.34
C LEU A 179 10.76 -10.15 4.49
N MET A 180 10.26 -10.26 5.72
CA MET A 180 11.05 -10.45 6.93
C MET A 180 10.74 -11.78 7.62
N THR A 181 11.72 -12.39 8.25
CA THR A 181 11.55 -13.56 9.13
C THR A 181 12.47 -13.45 10.35
N LEU A 182 12.14 -14.16 11.42
CA LEU A 182 13.03 -14.25 12.58
C LEU A 182 14.20 -15.19 12.28
N GLN A 183 15.40 -14.86 12.78
CA GLN A 183 16.60 -15.70 12.58
C GLN A 183 16.42 -17.13 13.08
N LYS A 184 15.68 -17.31 14.19
CA LYS A 184 15.41 -18.61 14.80
C LYS A 184 14.59 -19.55 13.89
N ASP A 185 13.89 -18.99 12.91
CA ASP A 185 13.02 -19.75 12.02
C ASP A 185 13.82 -20.38 10.87
N GLU A 186 15.07 -19.95 10.65
CA GLU A 186 16.01 -20.48 9.65
C GLU A 186 15.44 -20.53 8.22
N LEU A 187 14.40 -19.74 7.92
CA LEU A 187 13.71 -19.69 6.64
C LEU A 187 14.52 -18.96 5.56
N LEU A 188 15.20 -17.87 5.93
CA LEU A 188 16.16 -17.17 5.07
C LEU A 188 17.58 -17.48 5.55
N LYS A 189 18.45 -17.87 4.62
CA LYS A 189 19.87 -18.14 4.91
C LYS A 189 20.71 -16.92 4.57
N GLU A 190 21.53 -16.49 5.50
CA GLU A 190 22.43 -15.33 5.33
C GLU A 190 23.48 -15.54 4.23
N SER A 191 23.84 -16.79 3.93
CA SER A 191 24.75 -17.11 2.83
C SER A 191 24.16 -16.88 1.44
N VAL A 192 22.88 -16.56 1.32
CA VAL A 192 22.20 -16.36 0.04
C VAL A 192 22.23 -14.89 -0.34
N SER A 193 22.74 -14.60 -1.53
CA SER A 193 22.80 -13.23 -2.07
C SER A 193 21.43 -12.54 -2.03
N GLY A 194 21.41 -11.30 -1.53
CA GLY A 194 20.19 -10.49 -1.39
C GLY A 194 19.45 -10.66 -0.06
N VAL A 195 19.83 -11.63 0.78
CA VAL A 195 19.35 -11.74 2.17
C VAL A 195 20.16 -10.80 3.05
N ASN A 196 19.46 -9.88 3.71
CA ASN A 196 20.02 -8.95 4.67
C ASN A 196 19.64 -9.38 6.10
N SER A 197 20.40 -8.91 7.09
CA SER A 197 20.17 -9.21 8.51
C SER A 197 20.14 -7.92 9.34
N THR A 198 19.16 -7.84 10.25
CA THR A 198 19.06 -6.74 11.24
C THR A 198 18.66 -7.32 12.59
N GLY A 199 19.53 -7.18 13.59
CA GLY A 199 19.27 -7.67 14.95
C GLY A 199 18.97 -9.17 14.98
N ARG A 200 17.72 -9.54 15.26
CA ARG A 200 17.22 -10.93 15.32
C ARG A 200 16.41 -11.34 14.08
N SER A 201 16.42 -10.53 13.04
CA SER A 201 15.63 -10.73 11.83
C SER A 201 16.51 -10.89 10.60
N ARG A 202 15.95 -11.55 9.58
CA ARG A 202 16.48 -11.65 8.22
C ARG A 202 15.41 -11.16 7.26
N PHE A 203 15.81 -10.52 6.17
CA PHE A 203 14.86 -9.99 5.20
C PHE A 203 15.43 -9.91 3.80
N VAL A 204 14.52 -9.88 2.82
CA VAL A 204 14.83 -9.63 1.41
C VAL A 204 13.93 -8.51 0.90
N TYR A 205 14.41 -7.83 -0.14
CA TYR A 205 13.64 -6.82 -0.85
C TYR A 205 13.09 -7.39 -2.15
N GLY A 206 11.86 -7.01 -2.46
CA GLY A 206 11.20 -7.37 -3.71
C GLY A 206 10.49 -6.17 -4.32
N ASP A 207 10.22 -6.24 -5.62
CA ASP A 207 9.30 -5.30 -6.25
C ASP A 207 7.87 -5.57 -5.78
N THR A 208 7.06 -4.52 -5.77
CA THR A 208 5.66 -4.60 -5.38
C THR A 208 4.81 -3.63 -6.18
N SER A 209 3.54 -3.98 -6.33
CA SER A 209 2.47 -3.11 -6.79
C SER A 209 1.28 -3.25 -5.85
N PHE A 210 0.44 -2.23 -5.80
CA PHE A 210 -0.75 -2.21 -4.96
C PHE A 210 -1.98 -2.30 -5.82
N SER A 211 -2.93 -3.12 -5.38
CA SER A 211 -4.27 -3.09 -5.92
C SER A 211 -5.10 -1.99 -5.26
N PHE A 212 -6.24 -1.66 -5.88
CA PHE A 212 -7.10 -0.58 -5.40
C PHE A 212 -7.60 -0.82 -3.97
N HIS A 213 -8.06 -2.03 -3.65
CA HIS A 213 -8.55 -2.31 -2.30
C HIS A 213 -7.43 -2.16 -1.26
N GLU A 214 -6.22 -2.65 -1.54
CA GLU A 214 -5.08 -2.51 -0.62
C GLU A 214 -4.72 -1.05 -0.36
N MET A 215 -4.75 -0.20 -1.39
CA MET A 215 -4.50 1.22 -1.22
C MET A 215 -5.59 1.89 -0.36
N MET A 216 -6.87 1.54 -0.57
CA MET A 216 -7.97 2.10 0.21
C MET A 216 -7.92 1.63 1.68
N GLU A 217 -7.66 0.35 1.91
CA GLU A 217 -7.47 -0.19 3.27
C GLU A 217 -6.26 0.44 3.96
N ALA A 218 -5.15 0.61 3.25
CA ALA A 218 -3.97 1.25 3.80
C ALA A 218 -4.27 2.70 4.27
N ILE A 219 -5.04 3.46 3.49
CA ILE A 219 -5.38 4.84 3.85
C ILE A 219 -6.40 4.89 5.00
N PHE A 220 -7.51 4.16 4.90
CA PHE A 220 -8.64 4.33 5.82
C PHE A 220 -8.58 3.43 7.05
N ILE A 221 -7.95 2.27 6.98
CA ILE A 221 -7.87 1.30 8.08
C ILE A 221 -6.56 1.45 8.84
N SER A 222 -5.40 1.37 8.17
CA SER A 222 -4.11 1.46 8.87
C SER A 222 -3.62 2.90 9.06
N GLY A 223 -3.87 3.80 8.10
CA GLY A 223 -3.45 5.20 8.18
C GLY A 223 -4.33 6.07 9.08
N LEU A 224 -5.58 6.31 8.67
CA LEU A 224 -6.52 7.20 9.37
C LEU A 224 -7.25 6.55 10.54
N PHE A 225 -7.17 5.22 10.65
CA PHE A 225 -7.60 4.34 11.76
C PHE A 225 -9.03 4.52 12.30
N PHE A 226 -9.40 5.72 12.75
CA PHE A 226 -10.69 6.06 13.34
C PHE A 226 -11.84 6.05 12.33
N GLN A 227 -13.03 5.70 12.83
CA GLN A 227 -14.25 5.64 12.02
C GLN A 227 -14.60 6.97 11.35
N THR A 228 -14.37 8.09 12.05
CA THR A 228 -14.63 9.46 11.55
C THR A 228 -13.53 10.41 12.01
N PRO A 229 -13.32 11.56 11.32
CA PRO A 229 -12.41 12.60 11.79
C PRO A 229 -12.74 13.16 13.18
N CYS A 230 -14.03 13.20 13.53
CA CYS A 230 -14.50 13.68 14.83
C CYS A 230 -14.09 12.73 15.97
N ALA A 231 -14.20 11.41 15.73
CA ALA A 231 -13.77 10.40 16.68
C ALA A 231 -12.25 10.47 16.91
N ALA A 232 -11.47 10.67 15.85
CA ALA A 232 -10.03 10.91 15.97
C ALA A 232 -9.74 12.08 16.91
N ALA A 233 -10.26 13.27 16.59
CA ALA A 233 -10.03 14.48 17.39
C ALA A 233 -10.39 14.29 18.88
N SER A 234 -11.54 13.66 19.16
CA SER A 234 -12.00 13.39 20.53
C SER A 234 -11.03 12.48 21.29
N CYS A 235 -10.56 11.39 20.65
CA CYS A 235 -9.60 10.48 21.27
C CYS A 235 -8.24 11.14 21.52
N PHE A 236 -7.77 11.99 20.60
CA PHE A 236 -6.50 12.71 20.79
C PHE A 236 -6.58 13.75 21.91
N ASP A 237 -7.71 14.46 22.05
CA ASP A 237 -7.93 15.37 23.18
C ASP A 237 -7.88 14.61 24.52
N GLU A 238 -8.51 13.44 24.61
CA GLU A 238 -8.45 12.56 25.79
C GLU A 238 -7.04 12.04 26.09
N LEU A 239 -6.30 11.61 25.06
CA LEU A 239 -4.92 11.16 25.19
C LEU A 239 -3.99 12.28 25.64
N LYS A 240 -4.14 13.49 25.09
CA LYS A 240 -3.34 14.66 25.46
C LYS A 240 -3.54 15.03 26.93
N ASN A 241 -4.80 15.04 27.38
CA ASN A 241 -5.14 15.25 28.79
C ASN A 241 -4.53 14.17 29.71
N SER A 242 -4.39 12.94 29.23
CA SER A 242 -3.80 11.82 29.97
C SER A 242 -2.26 11.87 29.97
N LEU A 243 -1.65 12.27 28.85
CA LEU A 243 -0.19 12.38 28.67
C LEU A 243 0.38 13.53 29.50
N ASP A 244 -0.32 14.65 29.60
CA ASP A 244 0.02 15.75 30.52
C ASP A 244 0.08 15.28 31.99
N GLY A 245 -0.60 14.17 32.32
CA GLY A 245 -0.54 13.50 33.62
C GLY A 245 0.59 12.47 33.78
N LEU A 246 1.27 12.05 32.70
CA LEU A 246 2.20 10.91 32.69
C LEU A 246 3.68 11.27 32.41
N GLY A 247 4.02 12.55 32.24
CA GLY A 247 5.33 13.04 31.80
C GLY A 247 6.55 12.84 32.73
N ASN A 248 6.56 11.85 33.64
CA ASN A 248 7.70 11.51 34.50
C ASN A 248 8.06 10.02 34.37
N GLU A 249 9.16 9.70 33.65
CA GLU A 249 9.83 8.38 33.42
C GLU A 249 9.72 7.89 31.96
N VAL A 250 10.73 7.47 31.19
CA VAL A 250 12.18 7.17 31.30
C VAL A 250 12.75 7.19 29.86
N SER A 251 14.07 7.32 29.68
CA SER A 251 14.74 7.25 28.36
C SER A 251 15.85 6.18 28.26
N LYS A 252 16.01 5.67 27.03
CA LYS A 252 17.24 5.37 26.24
C LYS A 252 17.66 3.92 25.93
N GLU A 253 17.95 3.75 24.64
CA GLU A 253 18.41 2.62 23.83
C GLU A 253 19.96 2.51 23.71
N ALA A 254 20.46 1.44 23.05
CA ALA A 254 21.69 1.47 22.24
C ALA A 254 21.83 0.28 21.22
N GLU A 255 22.45 0.59 20.06
CA GLU A 255 22.68 -0.15 18.78
C GLU A 255 23.92 -1.12 18.78
N SER A 256 24.60 -1.40 17.63
CA SER A 256 24.55 -2.49 16.61
C SER A 256 25.98 -2.70 16.01
N ASN A 257 26.25 -3.63 15.06
CA ASN A 257 27.25 -3.54 13.93
C ASN A 257 27.37 -4.83 13.04
N LEU A 258 27.78 -4.67 11.76
CA LEU A 258 27.69 -5.57 10.55
C LEU A 258 29.05 -5.88 9.82
N ALA A 259 29.08 -6.83 8.85
CA ALA A 259 29.86 -6.82 7.57
C ALA A 259 29.49 -7.97 6.56
N ASP A 260 29.87 -7.84 5.26
CA ASP A 260 29.20 -8.22 3.98
C ASP A 260 29.95 -9.24 3.02
N SER A 261 29.27 -9.86 2.02
CA SER A 261 29.60 -9.90 0.54
C SER A 261 28.91 -11.01 -0.35
N GLY A 262 28.63 -10.66 -1.64
CA GLY A 262 27.73 -11.26 -2.70
C GLY A 262 28.13 -12.58 -3.42
N ASP A 263 27.60 -13.03 -4.59
CA ASP A 263 26.80 -12.53 -5.74
C ASP A 263 26.21 -13.74 -6.55
N GLY A 264 25.23 -13.55 -7.46
CA GLY A 264 24.45 -14.62 -8.16
C GLY A 264 24.49 -14.62 -9.72
N LYS A 265 23.83 -15.60 -10.37
CA LYS A 265 23.59 -15.64 -11.84
C LYS A 265 22.22 -16.28 -12.21
N PRO A 266 21.51 -15.80 -13.26
CA PRO A 266 20.15 -16.23 -13.63
C PRO A 266 20.08 -17.33 -14.72
N LEU A 267 18.94 -18.01 -14.80
CA LEU A 267 18.57 -19.10 -15.73
C LEU A 267 17.59 -18.63 -16.84
N LYS A 268 17.61 -19.32 -17.99
CA LYS A 268 16.88 -18.99 -19.23
C LYS A 268 15.81 -20.06 -19.53
N ILE A 269 14.61 -19.66 -19.98
CA ILE A 269 13.46 -20.55 -20.27
C ILE A 269 13.04 -20.37 -21.74
N GLU A 270 12.68 -21.47 -22.42
CA GLU A 270 12.14 -21.49 -23.81
C GLU A 270 10.64 -21.87 -23.80
N VAL A 271 9.85 -21.23 -24.67
CA VAL A 271 8.39 -21.38 -24.76
C VAL A 271 8.01 -21.95 -26.13
N ALA A 272 7.03 -22.86 -26.19
CA ALA A 272 6.61 -23.57 -27.40
C ALA A 272 5.55 -22.81 -28.23
N ASP A 273 5.53 -23.06 -29.54
CA ASP A 273 4.59 -22.46 -30.50
C ASP A 273 3.13 -22.86 -30.23
N GLY A 274 2.21 -21.88 -30.30
CA GLY A 274 0.76 -22.07 -30.07
C GLY A 274 0.30 -22.03 -28.61
N ALA A 275 1.21 -21.84 -27.65
CA ALA A 275 0.88 -21.76 -26.22
C ALA A 275 -0.02 -20.56 -25.84
N PHE A 276 -0.19 -19.57 -26.74
CA PHE A 276 -0.85 -18.30 -26.44
C PHE A 276 -2.00 -17.93 -27.39
N ASP A 277 -2.46 -18.81 -28.30
CA ASP A 277 -3.49 -18.45 -29.29
C ASP A 277 -4.83 -18.02 -28.64
N SER A 278 -5.17 -18.61 -27.50
CA SER A 278 -6.33 -18.18 -26.70
C SER A 278 -6.12 -16.82 -26.04
N LEU A 279 -4.88 -16.51 -25.63
CA LEU A 279 -4.50 -15.22 -25.09
C LEU A 279 -4.64 -14.15 -26.18
N ILE A 280 -4.12 -14.43 -27.39
CA ILE A 280 -4.20 -13.52 -28.54
C ILE A 280 -5.66 -13.17 -28.86
N THR A 281 -6.55 -14.18 -28.92
CA THR A 281 -7.97 -13.96 -29.19
C THR A 281 -8.65 -13.10 -28.10
N HIS A 282 -8.28 -13.31 -26.82
CA HIS A 282 -8.76 -12.48 -25.72
C HIS A 282 -8.29 -11.03 -25.85
N MET A 283 -7.00 -10.82 -26.15
CA MET A 283 -6.40 -9.50 -26.33
C MET A 283 -7.08 -8.70 -27.47
N GLU A 284 -7.39 -9.35 -28.58
CA GLU A 284 -8.11 -8.72 -29.71
C GLU A 284 -9.51 -8.25 -29.29
N SER A 285 -10.26 -9.10 -28.58
CA SER A 285 -11.60 -8.75 -28.10
C SER A 285 -11.60 -7.60 -27.07
N GLU A 286 -10.62 -7.58 -26.16
CA GLU A 286 -10.45 -6.51 -25.17
C GLU A 286 -10.04 -5.19 -25.86
N THR A 287 -9.22 -5.27 -26.91
CA THR A 287 -8.83 -4.11 -27.73
C THR A 287 -10.05 -3.48 -28.43
N GLU A 288 -10.89 -4.29 -29.07
CA GLU A 288 -12.12 -3.80 -29.73
C GLU A 288 -13.09 -3.16 -28.74
N ASN A 289 -13.30 -3.81 -27.59
CA ASN A 289 -14.15 -3.30 -26.52
C ASN A 289 -13.62 -1.98 -25.97
N TRP A 290 -12.30 -1.86 -25.75
CA TRP A 290 -11.67 -0.63 -25.31
C TRP A 290 -11.85 0.52 -26.32
N GLN A 291 -11.68 0.26 -27.62
CA GLN A 291 -11.91 1.26 -28.67
C GLN A 291 -13.37 1.73 -28.71
N PHE A 292 -14.32 0.83 -28.44
CA PHE A 292 -15.73 1.20 -28.32
C PHE A 292 -15.96 2.14 -27.13
N ILE A 293 -15.48 1.78 -25.94
CA ILE A 293 -15.61 2.59 -24.72
C ILE A 293 -14.98 3.98 -24.91
N LYS A 294 -13.76 4.03 -25.47
CA LYS A 294 -13.04 5.28 -25.77
C LYS A 294 -13.86 6.22 -26.64
N LYS A 295 -14.47 5.71 -27.71
CA LYS A 295 -15.32 6.52 -28.62
C LYS A 295 -16.57 7.06 -27.92
N GLN A 296 -17.18 6.29 -27.01
CA GLN A 296 -18.38 6.74 -26.29
C GLN A 296 -18.03 7.79 -25.22
N CYS A 297 -16.99 7.54 -24.42
CA CYS A 297 -16.54 8.51 -23.43
C CYS A 297 -16.10 9.85 -24.05
N GLN A 298 -15.54 9.84 -25.26
CA GLN A 298 -15.21 11.08 -26.00
C GLN A 298 -16.44 11.85 -26.50
N LYS A 299 -17.57 11.18 -26.74
CA LYS A 299 -18.81 11.80 -27.24
C LYS A 299 -19.70 12.34 -26.12
N GLU A 300 -19.72 11.65 -24.98
CA GLU A 300 -20.68 11.89 -23.89
C GLU A 300 -20.02 12.32 -22.57
N GLY A 301 -18.68 12.32 -22.49
CA GLY A 301 -17.94 12.58 -21.27
C GLY A 301 -17.91 14.06 -20.87
N SER A 302 -18.39 14.36 -19.66
CA SER A 302 -18.23 15.68 -19.03
C SER A 302 -16.84 15.88 -18.39
N LEU A 303 -16.07 14.81 -18.20
CA LEU A 303 -14.76 14.82 -17.56
C LEU A 303 -13.63 14.72 -18.60
N PRO A 304 -12.49 15.40 -18.37
CA PRO A 304 -11.39 15.44 -19.33
C PRO A 304 -10.70 14.08 -19.49
N VAL A 305 -10.66 13.60 -20.72
CA VAL A 305 -9.83 12.46 -21.16
C VAL A 305 -8.37 12.91 -21.20
N ARG A 306 -7.46 12.06 -20.71
CA ARG A 306 -6.03 12.36 -20.72
C ARG A 306 -5.31 11.55 -21.79
N ILE A 307 -4.50 12.24 -22.58
CA ILE A 307 -3.70 11.67 -23.68
C ILE A 307 -2.22 11.95 -23.40
N GLY A 308 -1.38 10.93 -23.53
CA GLY A 308 0.06 11.02 -23.26
C GLY A 308 0.48 10.44 -21.92
N GLY A 309 1.79 10.53 -21.63
CA GLY A 309 2.38 9.94 -20.43
C GLY A 309 1.89 10.60 -19.14
N ILE A 310 1.57 9.78 -18.14
CA ILE A 310 1.30 10.20 -16.77
C ILE A 310 2.49 9.75 -15.93
N THR A 311 3.17 10.71 -15.29
CA THR A 311 4.37 10.43 -14.50
C THR A 311 3.97 9.87 -13.13
N PRO A 312 4.45 8.67 -12.73
CA PRO A 312 4.18 8.13 -11.41
C PRO A 312 4.89 8.97 -10.33
N ALA A 313 4.23 9.18 -9.19
CA ALA A 313 4.84 9.73 -8.00
C ALA A 313 5.99 8.82 -7.53
N LYS A 314 7.13 9.44 -7.21
CA LYS A 314 8.30 8.73 -6.68
C LYS A 314 8.64 9.26 -5.29
N PRO A 315 9.03 8.38 -4.35
CA PRO A 315 9.40 8.82 -3.03
C PRO A 315 10.65 9.71 -3.11
N PRO A 316 10.72 10.82 -2.35
CA PRO A 316 11.93 11.63 -2.25
C PRO A 316 13.13 10.83 -1.74
N GLU A 317 12.86 9.84 -0.89
CA GLU A 317 13.85 8.94 -0.28
C GLU A 317 13.25 7.54 -0.14
N LEU A 318 14.00 6.51 -0.51
CA LEU A 318 13.56 5.13 -0.32
C LEU A 318 13.86 4.69 1.12
N ARG A 319 12.83 4.27 1.87
CA ARG A 319 12.97 3.77 3.24
C ARG A 319 12.63 2.31 3.33
N LEU A 320 13.61 1.51 3.73
CA LEU A 320 13.47 0.08 3.88
C LEU A 320 13.95 -0.31 5.28
N CYS A 321 13.05 -0.86 6.10
CA CYS A 321 13.33 -1.26 7.49
C CYS A 321 14.01 -0.18 8.35
N GLY A 322 13.56 1.08 8.26
CA GLY A 322 14.11 2.20 9.04
C GLY A 322 15.48 2.71 8.55
N VAL A 323 15.94 2.24 7.39
CA VAL A 323 17.16 2.72 6.73
C VAL A 323 16.78 3.53 5.50
N ILE A 324 17.37 4.72 5.39
CA ILE A 324 17.29 5.54 4.18
C ILE A 324 18.28 4.96 3.16
N CYS A 325 17.75 4.34 2.11
CA CYS A 325 18.54 3.86 1.00
C CYS A 325 18.78 5.01 0.03
N ARG A 326 20.04 5.24 -0.35
CA ARG A 326 20.34 6.09 -1.50
C ARG A 326 19.90 5.35 -2.74
N ASP A 327 19.06 5.99 -3.54
CA ASP A 327 18.64 5.52 -4.83
C ASP A 327 19.89 5.11 -5.64
N SER A 328 20.00 3.82 -6.00
CA SER A 328 21.04 3.32 -6.89
C SER A 328 20.72 3.61 -8.36
N SER A 329 19.88 4.60 -8.62
CA SER A 329 19.64 5.22 -9.94
C SER A 329 20.75 6.24 -10.25
N GLY A 330 21.99 5.75 -10.23
CA GLY A 330 23.16 6.46 -10.71
C GLY A 330 23.61 5.97 -12.07
N VAL A 331 22.69 5.84 -13.04
CA VAL A 331 22.93 5.86 -14.50
C VAL A 331 21.69 6.45 -15.18
#